data_AF-A0A6I5HIG3-F1
#
_entry.id   AF-A0A6I5HIG3-F1
#
_cell.length_a   1.000
_cell.length_b   1.000
_cell.length_c   1.000
_cell.angle_alpha   90.00
_cell.angle_beta   90.00
_cell.angle_gamma   90.00
#
_symmetry.space_group_name_H-M   'P 1'
#
loop_
_entity.id
_entity.type
_entity.pdbx_description
1 polymer ?
#
loop_
_entity_poly.entity_id
_entity_poly.type
_entity_poly.pdbx_seq_one_letter_code
_entity_poly.pdbx_strand_id
1 'polypeptide(L)'
;MTSSPASGPPEQPAAGHRSPGGDRGADGLRALDQRLDAIARQPFRAKFHLRGRDRATAELKGPATVRWHAYDLIAKRLAPAEPYKDGSQTPYRGHPVFVAQHATATCCRTCLQRWHGIPKGRELTRTEHLYVVRVICRWIAREMADDAYSGQDPCRADPDHEIS
;
A
#
# COMPACT_ATOMS: atom_id res chain seq x y z
N MET A 1 54.94 44.14 6.22
CA MET A 1 54.23 44.04 4.93
C MET A 1 54.70 42.77 4.26
N THR A 2 53.85 41.72 4.22
CA THR A 2 53.77 40.65 3.20
C THR A 2 52.88 39.55 3.77
N SER A 3 51.58 39.61 3.49
CA SER A 3 50.66 38.50 3.70
C SER A 3 50.42 37.83 2.36
N SER A 4 50.71 36.53 2.27
CA SER A 4 50.41 35.68 1.11
C SER A 4 48.90 35.50 0.94
N PRO A 5 48.37 35.42 -0.30
CA PRO A 5 46.99 34.99 -0.53
C PRO A 5 46.92 33.47 -0.68
N ALA A 6 45.94 32.85 0.01
CA ALA A 6 45.58 31.46 -0.17
C ALA A 6 44.81 31.29 -1.49
N SER A 7 45.25 30.34 -2.33
CA SER A 7 44.54 29.91 -3.53
C SER A 7 43.35 29.03 -3.15
N GLY A 8 42.14 29.46 -3.50
CA GLY A 8 40.93 28.64 -3.40
C GLY A 8 40.86 27.58 -4.51
N PRO A 9 40.20 26.44 -4.29
CA PRO A 9 40.06 25.41 -5.32
C PRO A 9 39.04 25.80 -6.40
N PRO A 10 39.13 25.22 -7.61
CA PRO A 10 38.24 25.55 -8.72
C PRO A 10 36.82 24.99 -8.53
N GLU A 11 35.85 25.83 -8.87
CA GLU A 11 34.42 25.56 -8.93
C GLU A 11 34.12 24.51 -10.02
N GLN A 12 33.41 23.44 -9.66
CA GLN A 12 33.01 22.39 -10.61
C GLN A 12 31.72 22.81 -11.35
N PRO A 13 31.58 22.54 -12.65
CA PRO A 13 30.36 22.90 -13.38
C PRO A 13 29.21 21.98 -12.99
N ALA A 14 28.05 22.60 -12.73
CA ALA A 14 26.80 21.94 -12.42
C ALA A 14 26.40 20.96 -13.55
N ALA A 15 26.40 19.67 -13.25
CA ALA A 15 25.85 18.64 -14.12
C ALA A 15 24.35 18.89 -14.32
N GLY A 16 23.97 19.25 -15.55
CA GLY A 16 22.59 19.45 -15.96
C GLY A 16 21.74 18.23 -15.64
N HIS A 17 20.78 18.41 -14.75
CA HIS A 17 19.77 17.41 -14.43
C HIS A 17 18.82 17.31 -15.64
N ARG A 18 19.15 16.43 -16.59
CA ARG A 18 18.19 16.01 -17.62
C ARG A 18 17.04 15.30 -16.91
N SER A 19 15.93 16.02 -16.73
CA SER A 19 14.66 15.41 -16.38
C SER A 19 14.12 14.70 -17.61
N PRO A 20 13.88 13.37 -17.61
CA PRO A 20 12.98 12.79 -18.58
C PRO A 20 11.56 13.04 -18.05
N GLY A 21 10.93 14.08 -18.60
CA GLY A 21 9.48 14.17 -18.64
C GLY A 21 8.97 13.28 -19.77
N GLY A 22 8.05 12.37 -19.45
CA GLY A 22 7.33 11.54 -20.40
C GLY A 22 6.85 10.25 -19.74
N ASP A 23 5.55 10.13 -19.49
CA ASP A 23 4.83 8.91 -19.06
C ASP A 23 4.99 8.38 -17.61
N ARG A 24 4.79 9.25 -16.60
CA ARG A 24 4.96 8.86 -15.17
C ARG A 24 3.74 8.19 -14.51
N GLY A 25 2.70 7.85 -15.28
CA GLY A 25 1.42 7.34 -14.76
C GLY A 25 1.24 5.83 -14.95
N ALA A 26 1.25 5.38 -16.21
CA ALA A 26 0.97 4.00 -16.57
C ALA A 26 2.07 3.04 -16.10
N ASP A 27 3.34 3.43 -16.25
CA ASP A 27 4.48 2.63 -15.81
C ASP A 27 4.53 2.47 -14.29
N GLY A 28 4.16 3.51 -13.55
CA GLY A 28 4.05 3.46 -12.10
C GLY A 28 2.93 2.53 -11.61
N LEU A 29 1.79 2.50 -12.30
CA LEU A 29 0.69 1.57 -12.03
C LEU A 29 1.09 0.13 -12.34
N ARG A 30 1.73 -0.10 -13.50
CA ARG A 30 2.22 -1.43 -13.90
C ARG A 30 3.22 -2.01 -12.90
N ALA A 31 4.17 -1.20 -12.44
CA ALA A 31 5.14 -1.61 -11.43
C ALA A 31 4.48 -1.93 -10.07
N LEU A 32 3.44 -1.18 -9.69
CA LEU A 32 2.65 -1.47 -8.49
C LEU A 32 1.91 -2.80 -8.61
N ASP A 33 1.28 -3.06 -9.75
CA ASP A 33 0.55 -4.31 -9.98
C ASP A 33 1.48 -5.52 -9.94
N GLN A 34 2.65 -5.44 -10.61
CA GLN A 34 3.66 -6.48 -10.54
C GLN A 34 4.13 -6.76 -9.11
N ARG A 35 4.29 -5.72 -8.29
CA ARG A 35 4.65 -5.88 -6.87
C ARG A 35 3.52 -6.55 -6.08
N LEU A 36 2.28 -6.15 -6.31
CA LEU A 36 1.12 -6.75 -5.67
C LEU A 36 1.00 -8.24 -6.04
N ASP A 37 1.21 -8.58 -7.31
CA ASP A 37 1.18 -9.97 -7.78
C ASP A 37 2.30 -10.81 -7.16
N ALA A 38 3.49 -10.24 -7.02
CA ALA A 38 4.61 -10.91 -6.35
C ALA A 38 4.32 -11.17 -4.86
N ILE A 39 3.71 -10.21 -4.15
CA ILE A 39 3.32 -10.36 -2.74
C ILE A 39 2.20 -11.40 -2.61
N ALA A 40 1.21 -11.40 -3.51
CA ALA A 40 0.06 -12.30 -3.49
C ALA A 40 0.45 -13.78 -3.63
N ARG A 41 1.62 -14.09 -4.21
CA ARG A 41 2.15 -15.48 -4.29
C ARG A 41 2.51 -16.06 -2.92
N GLN A 42 2.65 -15.24 -1.88
CA GLN A 42 2.96 -15.74 -0.54
C GLN A 42 1.73 -16.42 0.08
N PRO A 43 1.84 -17.67 0.58
CA PRO A 43 0.68 -18.43 1.09
C PRO A 43 -0.10 -17.74 2.20
N PHE A 44 0.58 -16.93 3.03
CA PHE A 44 -0.09 -16.13 4.05
C PHE A 44 -0.88 -14.96 3.45
N ARG A 45 -0.32 -14.29 2.43
CA ARG A 45 -0.90 -13.09 1.81
C ARG A 45 -2.05 -13.44 0.86
N ALA A 46 -1.96 -14.57 0.18
CA ALA A 46 -2.98 -15.10 -0.74
C ALA A 46 -4.35 -15.34 -0.09
N LYS A 47 -4.44 -15.39 1.25
CA LYS A 47 -5.68 -15.68 1.97
C LYS A 47 -6.56 -14.45 2.19
N PHE A 48 -6.03 -13.25 1.95
CA PHE A 48 -6.75 -12.01 2.20
C PHE A 48 -7.54 -11.59 0.97
N HIS A 49 -8.86 -11.44 1.15
CA HIS A 49 -9.78 -10.93 0.13
C HIS A 49 -10.83 -10.02 0.78
N LEU A 50 -11.33 -9.03 0.04
CA LEU A 50 -12.48 -8.23 0.48
C LEU A 50 -13.77 -9.01 0.27
N ARG A 51 -14.38 -9.43 1.38
CA ARG A 51 -15.66 -10.17 1.37
C ARG A 51 -16.61 -9.63 2.43
N GLY A 52 -17.91 -9.85 2.22
CA GLY A 52 -18.96 -9.52 3.19
C GLY A 52 -18.88 -8.07 3.68
N ARG A 53 -18.81 -7.88 5.00
CA ARG A 53 -18.86 -6.56 5.65
C ARG A 53 -17.72 -5.63 5.24
N ASP A 54 -16.50 -6.13 5.06
CA ASP A 54 -15.35 -5.28 4.69
C ASP A 54 -15.51 -4.76 3.25
N ARG A 55 -16.05 -5.59 2.34
CA ARG A 55 -16.39 -5.19 0.96
C ARG A 55 -17.54 -4.19 0.95
N ALA A 56 -18.66 -4.49 1.61
CA ALA A 56 -19.80 -3.58 1.70
C ALA A 56 -19.40 -2.22 2.31
N THR A 57 -18.45 -2.21 3.25
CA THR A 57 -17.88 -0.97 3.78
C THR A 57 -17.10 -0.20 2.72
N ALA A 58 -16.30 -0.87 1.89
CA ALA A 58 -15.57 -0.23 0.79
C ALA A 58 -16.51 0.39 -0.24
N GLU A 59 -17.58 -0.32 -0.62
CA GLU A 59 -18.63 0.16 -1.52
C GLU A 59 -19.34 1.38 -0.94
N LEU A 60 -19.84 1.27 0.29
CA LEU A 60 -20.59 2.33 0.96
C LEU A 60 -19.76 3.60 1.16
N LYS A 61 -18.49 3.48 1.53
CA LYS A 61 -17.62 4.64 1.80
C LYS A 61 -17.09 5.28 0.53
N GLY A 62 -16.91 4.49 -0.54
CA GLY A 62 -16.35 4.94 -1.79
C GLY A 62 -14.83 5.22 -1.73
N PRO A 63 -14.19 5.39 -2.90
CA PRO A 63 -12.73 5.39 -3.04
C PRO A 63 -12.06 6.58 -2.33
N ALA A 64 -12.68 7.76 -2.34
CA ALA A 64 -12.11 8.95 -1.70
C ALA A 64 -12.02 8.79 -0.17
N THR A 65 -13.10 8.32 0.46
CA THR A 65 -13.15 8.10 1.91
C THR A 65 -12.22 6.96 2.33
N VAL A 66 -12.19 5.86 1.58
CA VAL A 66 -11.27 4.74 1.85
C VAL A 66 -9.80 5.19 1.76
N ARG A 67 -9.47 6.04 0.78
CA ARG A 67 -8.14 6.65 0.68
C ARG A 67 -7.80 7.52 1.89
N TRP A 68 -8.75 8.34 2.36
CA TRP A 68 -8.54 9.15 3.56
C TRP A 68 -8.33 8.27 4.80
N HIS A 69 -9.12 7.21 4.99
CA HIS A 69 -8.90 6.24 6.07
C HIS A 69 -7.52 5.58 5.96
N ALA A 70 -7.09 5.19 4.76
CA ALA A 70 -5.75 4.62 4.56
C ALA A 70 -4.66 5.62 4.96
N TYR A 71 -4.80 6.89 4.58
CA TYR A 71 -3.87 7.94 4.97
C TYR A 71 -3.78 8.08 6.49
N ASP A 72 -4.93 8.25 7.16
CA ASP A 72 -5.00 8.45 8.61
C ASP A 72 -4.48 7.24 9.40
N LEU A 73 -4.84 6.02 8.99
CA LEU A 73 -4.39 4.78 9.62
C LEU A 73 -2.87 4.60 9.50
N ILE A 74 -2.28 4.89 8.33
CA ILE A 74 -0.83 4.81 8.16
C ILE A 74 -0.13 5.89 8.97
N ALA A 75 -0.65 7.12 9.00
CA ALA A 75 -0.12 8.21 9.81
C ALA A 75 -0.03 7.81 11.29
N LYS A 76 -1.11 7.23 11.82
CA LYS A 76 -1.21 6.91 13.25
C LYS A 76 -0.47 5.64 13.65
N ARG A 77 -0.44 4.62 12.78
CA ARG A 77 -0.02 3.25 13.16
C ARG A 77 1.30 2.79 12.56
N LEU A 78 1.80 3.45 11.52
CA LEU A 78 3.00 3.00 10.80
C LEU A 78 4.01 4.11 10.51
N ALA A 79 3.56 5.37 10.43
CA ALA A 79 4.44 6.50 10.15
C ALA A 79 5.53 6.70 11.22
N PRO A 80 5.25 6.63 12.55
CA PRO A 80 6.27 6.82 13.57
C PRO A 80 7.48 5.89 13.40
N ALA A 81 8.65 6.33 13.87
CA ALA A 81 9.88 5.54 13.83
C ALA A 81 9.74 4.19 14.57
N GLU A 82 9.01 4.22 15.69
CA GLU A 82 8.71 3.09 16.56
C GLU A 82 7.19 2.98 16.79
N PRO A 83 6.44 2.36 15.87
CA PRO A 83 5.00 2.25 16.06
C PRO A 83 4.61 1.39 17.25
N TYR A 84 3.59 1.81 17.98
CA TYR A 84 3.05 1.04 19.09
C TYR A 84 2.59 -0.35 18.64
N LYS A 85 3.09 -1.40 19.31
CA LYS A 85 2.83 -2.81 18.99
C LYS A 85 3.17 -3.19 17.54
N ASP A 86 4.28 -2.69 16.99
CA ASP A 86 4.73 -3.06 15.64
C ASP A 86 4.81 -4.58 15.47
N GLY A 87 4.15 -5.09 14.43
CA GLY A 87 3.95 -6.53 14.18
C GLY A 87 2.54 -7.02 14.53
N SER A 88 1.79 -6.31 15.37
CA SER A 88 0.42 -6.66 15.78
C SER A 88 -0.54 -5.46 15.84
N GLN A 89 -0.12 -4.29 15.35
CA GLN A 89 -0.88 -3.04 15.42
C GLN A 89 -2.10 -2.99 14.49
N THR A 90 -2.15 -3.86 13.49
CA THR A 90 -3.16 -3.87 12.43
C THR A 90 -4.08 -5.08 12.60
N PRO A 91 -5.36 -4.88 12.96
CA PRO A 91 -6.35 -5.96 12.97
C PRO A 91 -6.46 -6.67 11.62
N TYR A 92 -7.00 -7.89 11.58
CA TYR A 92 -7.16 -8.62 10.31
C TYR A 92 -8.42 -8.23 9.52
N ARG A 93 -9.45 -7.70 10.20
CA ARG A 93 -10.79 -7.41 9.64
C ARG A 93 -11.43 -6.22 10.33
N GLY A 94 -12.61 -5.81 9.85
CA GLY A 94 -13.42 -4.73 10.42
C GLY A 94 -13.18 -3.38 9.74
N HIS A 95 -12.33 -3.35 8.71
CA HIS A 95 -12.17 -2.23 7.80
C HIS A 95 -11.42 -2.72 6.54
N PRO A 96 -11.81 -2.30 5.31
CA PRO A 96 -11.15 -2.73 4.08
C PRO A 96 -9.64 -2.41 4.05
N VAL A 97 -9.22 -1.29 4.64
CA VAL A 97 -7.79 -0.94 4.77
C VAL A 97 -7.01 -1.96 5.60
N PHE A 98 -7.59 -2.54 6.65
CA PHE A 98 -6.90 -3.53 7.48
C PHE A 98 -6.62 -4.81 6.71
N VAL A 99 -7.64 -5.30 5.98
CA VAL A 99 -7.50 -6.46 5.09
C VAL A 99 -6.43 -6.18 4.04
N ALA A 100 -6.50 -5.02 3.39
CA ALA A 100 -5.53 -4.60 2.38
C ALA A 100 -4.10 -4.53 2.92
N GLN A 101 -3.90 -3.96 4.12
CA GLN A 101 -2.56 -3.89 4.73
C GLN A 101 -1.93 -5.27 4.92
N HIS A 102 -2.72 -6.28 5.28
CA HIS A 102 -2.24 -7.64 5.38
C HIS A 102 -2.01 -8.27 4.01
N ALA A 103 -2.90 -8.08 3.05
CA ALA A 103 -2.74 -8.58 1.69
C ALA A 103 -1.48 -8.02 1.01
N THR A 104 -1.21 -6.73 1.21
CA THR A 104 -0.13 -6.01 0.51
C THR A 104 1.15 -5.88 1.32
N ALA A 105 1.29 -6.59 2.44
CA ALA A 105 2.47 -6.51 3.31
C ALA A 105 2.82 -5.07 3.78
N THR A 106 1.79 -4.27 4.09
CA THR A 106 1.91 -2.92 4.67
C THR A 106 1.30 -2.85 6.07
N CYS A 107 1.26 -3.96 6.80
CA CYS A 107 0.68 -4.06 8.15
C CYS A 107 1.66 -3.75 9.31
N CYS A 108 2.98 -3.79 9.07
CA CYS A 108 4.00 -3.42 10.06
C CYS A 108 5.31 -2.96 9.42
N ARG A 109 6.25 -2.39 10.20
CA ARG A 109 7.54 -1.91 9.67
C ARG A 109 8.40 -3.03 9.11
N THR A 110 8.38 -4.22 9.72
CA THR A 110 9.11 -5.39 9.20
C THR A 110 8.59 -5.79 7.81
N CYS A 111 7.29 -5.71 7.58
CA CYS A 111 6.73 -5.98 6.25
C CYS A 111 7.10 -4.89 5.24
N LEU A 112 7.02 -3.61 5.62
CA LEU A 112 7.46 -2.50 4.78
C LEU A 112 8.94 -2.61 4.37
N GLN A 113 9.80 -3.01 5.30
CA GLN A 113 11.22 -3.20 5.02
C GLN A 113 11.44 -4.34 4.03
N ARG A 114 10.85 -5.52 4.28
CA ARG A 114 11.08 -6.73 3.48
C ARG A 114 10.48 -6.64 2.08
N TRP A 115 9.29 -6.07 1.94
CA TRP A 115 8.51 -6.12 0.70
C TRP A 115 8.53 -4.82 -0.09
N HIS A 116 8.76 -3.69 0.58
CA HIS A 116 8.72 -2.37 -0.05
C HIS A 116 10.07 -1.65 -0.05
N GLY A 117 11.08 -2.17 0.67
CA GLY A 117 12.39 -1.54 0.80
C GLY A 117 12.40 -0.30 1.70
N ILE A 118 11.34 -0.09 2.51
CA ILE A 118 11.21 1.06 3.39
C ILE A 118 11.81 0.69 4.76
N PRO A 119 12.95 1.30 5.17
CA PRO A 119 13.66 0.89 6.37
C PRO A 119 12.84 1.17 7.63
N LYS A 120 12.95 0.31 8.65
CA LYS A 120 12.39 0.54 10.00
C LYS A 120 13.29 1.46 10.83
N GLY A 121 12.80 1.91 11.99
CA GLY A 121 13.60 2.73 12.93
C GLY A 121 13.71 4.20 12.56
N ARG A 122 12.97 4.66 11.54
CA ARG A 122 12.78 6.08 11.24
C ARG A 122 11.36 6.36 10.81
N GLU A 123 10.95 7.60 10.98
CA GLU A 123 9.64 8.04 10.51
C GLU A 123 9.50 7.83 8.99
N LEU A 124 8.28 7.51 8.55
CA LEU A 124 7.98 7.51 7.12
C LEU A 124 8.10 8.94 6.59
N THR A 125 8.79 9.09 5.47
CA THR A 125 8.71 10.33 4.70
C THR A 125 7.30 10.48 4.13
N ARG A 126 6.92 11.72 3.79
CA ARG A 126 5.65 11.99 3.10
C ARG A 126 5.48 11.16 1.82
N THR A 127 6.57 10.98 1.06
CA THR A 127 6.55 10.19 -0.18
C THR A 127 6.29 8.70 0.10
N GLU A 128 6.92 8.13 1.14
CA GLU A 128 6.70 6.74 1.53
C GLU A 128 5.29 6.51 2.07
N HIS A 129 4.78 7.43 2.88
CA HIS A 129 3.40 7.37 3.37
C HIS A 129 2.39 7.38 2.21
N LEU A 130 2.53 8.33 1.28
CA LEU A 130 1.67 8.39 0.10
C LEU A 130 1.81 7.17 -0.82
N TYR A 131 3.03 6.61 -0.92
CA TYR A 131 3.26 5.34 -1.61
C TYR A 131 2.49 4.19 -0.97
N VAL A 132 2.57 4.03 0.36
CA VAL A 132 1.85 2.96 1.08
C VAL A 132 0.34 3.11 0.91
N VAL A 133 -0.19 4.34 1.00
CA VAL A 133 -1.60 4.62 0.74
C VAL A 133 -1.99 4.21 -0.69
N ARG A 134 -1.13 4.49 -1.68
CA ARG A 134 -1.37 4.11 -3.08
C ARG A 134 -1.40 2.59 -3.27
N VAL A 135 -0.49 1.85 -2.64
CA VAL A 135 -0.45 0.38 -2.65
C VAL A 135 -1.77 -0.19 -2.11
N ILE A 136 -2.20 0.27 -0.94
CA ILE A 136 -3.45 -0.15 -0.29
C ILE A 136 -4.65 0.14 -1.19
N CYS A 137 -4.77 1.37 -1.69
CA CYS A 137 -5.90 1.76 -2.54
C CYS A 137 -5.92 0.98 -3.86
N ARG A 138 -4.75 0.68 -4.44
CA ARG A 138 -4.66 -0.08 -5.69
C ARG A 138 -5.15 -1.52 -5.49
N TRP A 139 -4.76 -2.16 -4.40
CA TRP A 139 -5.22 -3.51 -4.08
C TRP A 139 -6.74 -3.53 -3.83
N ILE A 140 -7.27 -2.58 -3.05
CA ILE A 140 -8.73 -2.47 -2.83
C ILE A 140 -9.46 -2.30 -4.16
N ALA A 141 -8.98 -1.42 -5.04
CA ALA A 141 -9.61 -1.22 -6.35
C ALA A 141 -9.63 -2.49 -7.22
N ARG A 142 -8.59 -3.33 -7.15
CA ARG A 142 -8.55 -4.63 -7.84
C ARG A 142 -9.61 -5.58 -7.30
N GLU A 143 -9.64 -5.79 -5.99
CA GLU A 143 -10.66 -6.64 -5.34
C GLU A 143 -12.09 -6.16 -5.59
N MET A 144 -12.29 -4.85 -5.69
CA MET A 144 -13.60 -4.28 -6.03
C MET A 144 -13.99 -4.53 -7.49
N ALA A 145 -13.02 -4.58 -8.42
CA ALA A 145 -13.24 -4.81 -9.84
C ALA A 145 -13.37 -6.30 -10.22
N ASP A 146 -12.68 -7.18 -9.49
CA ASP A 146 -12.63 -8.62 -9.78
C ASP A 146 -13.98 -9.34 -9.54
N ASP A 147 -14.97 -8.68 -8.92
CA ASP A 147 -16.32 -9.21 -8.68
C ASP A 147 -17.23 -9.26 -9.92
N ALA A 148 -16.78 -8.74 -11.07
CA ALA A 148 -17.42 -9.10 -12.34
C ALA A 148 -17.17 -10.57 -12.75
N TYR A 149 -16.24 -11.27 -12.10
CA TYR A 149 -15.82 -12.63 -12.47
C TYR A 149 -16.01 -13.70 -11.36
N SER A 150 -16.44 -13.31 -10.16
CA SER A 150 -16.68 -14.22 -9.01
C SER A 150 -18.17 -14.56 -8.81
N GLY A 151 -18.98 -14.47 -9.87
CA GLY A 151 -20.38 -14.90 -9.93
C GLY A 151 -20.60 -16.42 -9.80
N GLN A 152 -19.91 -17.06 -8.85
CA GLN A 152 -20.25 -18.37 -8.31
C GLN A 152 -20.61 -18.17 -6.85
N ASP A 153 -21.90 -17.90 -6.69
CA ASP A 153 -22.64 -17.93 -5.44
C ASP A 153 -22.84 -19.42 -5.04
N PRO A 154 -22.16 -19.96 -4.01
CA PRO A 154 -22.37 -21.34 -3.58
C PRO A 154 -23.71 -21.55 -2.86
N CYS A 155 -24.54 -20.52 -2.72
CA CYS A 155 -25.83 -20.61 -2.02
C CYS A 155 -27.05 -20.69 -2.95
N ARG A 156 -26.87 -20.99 -4.24
CA ARG A 156 -28.00 -21.20 -5.16
C ARG A 156 -27.91 -22.51 -5.93
N ALA A 157 -28.10 -23.62 -5.22
CA ALA A 157 -28.72 -24.84 -5.75
C ALA A 157 -29.07 -25.80 -4.59
N ASP A 158 -30.23 -25.61 -3.98
CA ASP A 158 -31.07 -26.77 -3.67
C ASP A 158 -32.55 -26.36 -3.76
N PRO A 159 -33.28 -26.74 -4.83
CA PRO A 159 -34.71 -26.49 -4.94
C PRO A 159 -35.58 -27.44 -4.11
N ASP A 160 -35.01 -28.44 -3.40
CA ASP A 160 -35.77 -29.52 -2.75
C ASP A 160 -35.69 -29.52 -1.21
N HIS A 161 -35.77 -28.35 -0.56
CA HIS A 161 -36.07 -28.33 0.88
C HIS A 161 -37.58 -28.52 1.11
N GLU A 162 -38.04 -29.77 1.00
CA GLU A 162 -39.35 -30.19 1.45
C GLU A 162 -39.45 -30.02 2.98
N ILE A 163 -40.44 -29.26 3.42
CA ILE A 163 -40.83 -29.18 4.83
C ILE A 163 -41.53 -30.50 5.17
N SER A 164 -40.95 -31.26 6.09
CA SER A 164 -41.63 -32.36 6.78
C SER A 164 -41.57 -32.18 8.30
#